data_AF-A0A060BWM9-F1
#
_entry.id   AF-A0A060BWM9-F1
#
_cell.length_a   1.000
_cell.length_b   1.000
_cell.length_c   1.000
_cell.angle_alpha   90.00
_cell.angle_beta   90.00
_cell.angle_gamma   90.00
#
_symmetry.space_group_name_H-M   'P 1'
#
loop_
_entity.id
_entity.type
_entity.pdbx_description
1 polymer ?
#
loop_
_entity_poly.entity_id
_entity_poly.type
_entity_poly.pdbx_seq_one_letter_code
_entity_poly.pdbx_strand_id
1 'polypeptide(L)' 'DAVYLNAFKTNLDYAWMHARDADGLFNVDWSGRSKDQRKWLLTQWAMIEMYAVLADMK' A
#
# COMPACT_ATOMS: atom_id res chain seq x y z
N ASP A 1 1.86 -20.70 -10.81
CA ASP A 1 2.21 -19.43 -11.47
C ASP A 1 1.83 -18.27 -10.55
N ALA A 2 2.71 -17.31 -10.33
CA ALA A 2 2.58 -16.31 -9.25
C ALA A 2 2.04 -14.96 -9.76
N VAL A 3 1.36 -14.94 -10.91
CA VAL A 3 0.92 -13.73 -11.63
C VAL A 3 0.22 -12.73 -10.72
N TYR A 4 -0.76 -13.16 -9.93
CA TYR A 4 -1.52 -12.26 -9.04
C TYR A 4 -0.67 -11.73 -7.88
N LEU A 5 0.19 -12.56 -7.28
CA LEU A 5 1.08 -12.13 -6.20
C LEU A 5 2.14 -11.13 -6.72
N ASN A 6 2.68 -11.37 -7.92
CA ASN A 6 3.62 -10.45 -8.56
C ASN A 6 2.95 -9.11 -8.91
N ALA A 7 1.73 -9.15 -9.45
CA ALA A 7 0.94 -7.95 -9.70
C ALA A 7 0.64 -7.19 -8.40
N PHE A 8 0.28 -7.91 -7.34
CA PHE A 8 0.01 -7.33 -6.03
C PHE A 8 1.24 -6.66 -5.41
N LYS A 9 2.41 -7.33 -5.46
CA LYS A 9 3.70 -6.76 -5.05
C LYS A 9 4.03 -5.49 -5.83
N THR A 10 3.87 -5.53 -7.15
CA THR A 10 4.10 -4.36 -8.02
C THR A 10 3.17 -3.19 -7.65
N ASN A 11 1.90 -3.47 -7.34
CA ASN A 11 0.96 -2.45 -6.89
C ASN A 11 1.36 -1.84 -5.54
N LEU A 12 1.84 -2.65 -4.60
CA LEU A 12 2.33 -2.15 -3.32
C LEU A 12 3.61 -1.33 -3.47
N ASP A 13 4.59 -1.77 -4.26
CA ASP A 13 5.78 -0.98 -4.55
C ASP A 13 5.42 0.40 -5.15
N TYR A 14 4.41 0.44 -6.04
CA TYR A 14 3.87 1.69 -6.57
C TYR A 14 3.17 2.53 -5.49
N ALA A 15 2.32 1.92 -4.65
CA ALA A 15 1.63 2.59 -3.56
C ALA A 15 2.61 3.19 -2.53
N TRP A 16 3.74 2.54 -2.26
CA TRP A 16 4.80 3.08 -1.41
C TRP A 16 5.32 4.42 -1.93
N MET A 17 5.47 4.56 -3.23
CA MET A 17 5.99 5.79 -3.85
C MET A 17 4.92 6.86 -4.03
N HIS A 18 3.67 6.49 -4.28
CA HIS A 18 2.65 7.41 -4.78
C HIS A 18 1.44 7.63 -3.86
N ALA A 19 1.15 6.69 -2.96
CA ALA A 19 -0.03 6.76 -2.10
C ALA A 19 0.25 7.31 -0.70
N ARG A 20 1.52 7.54 -0.33
CA ARG A 20 1.89 8.19 0.94
C ARG A 20 1.87 9.71 0.84
N ASP A 21 1.54 10.36 1.94
CA ASP A 21 1.71 11.80 2.10
C ASP A 21 3.05 12.16 2.77
N ALA A 22 3.21 13.44 3.12
CA ALA A 22 4.41 13.97 3.74
C ALA A 22 4.71 13.37 5.13
N ASP A 23 3.69 12.88 5.83
CA ASP A 23 3.82 12.23 7.13
C ASP A 23 4.04 10.71 6.99
N GLY A 24 4.07 10.21 5.75
CA GLY A 24 4.23 8.79 5.43
C GLY A 24 2.95 7.97 5.56
N LEU A 25 1.79 8.60 5.74
CA LEU A 25 0.51 7.92 5.90
C LEU A 25 -0.15 7.63 4.54
N PHE A 26 -0.71 6.44 4.40
CA PHE A 26 -1.30 5.97 3.17
C PHE A 26 -2.71 6.52 2.94
N ASN A 27 -2.98 6.90 1.69
CA ASN A 27 -4.33 7.10 1.16
C ASN A 27 -4.94 5.75 0.76
N VAL A 28 -6.27 5.66 0.77
CA VAL A 28 -7.02 4.48 0.31
C VAL A 28 -6.80 4.24 -1.18
N ASP A 29 -6.67 5.30 -1.97
CA ASP A 29 -6.35 5.21 -3.39
C ASP A 29 -4.84 4.98 -3.63
N TRP A 30 -4.50 3.74 -3.99
CA TRP A 30 -3.13 3.33 -4.24
C TRP A 30 -2.56 3.88 -5.54
N SER A 31 -3.40 4.41 -6.44
CA SER A 31 -2.93 5.04 -7.68
C SER A 31 -2.29 6.41 -7.43
N GLY A 32 -2.48 7.00 -6.24
CA GLY A 32 -1.97 8.32 -5.87
C GLY A 32 -2.71 9.49 -6.51
N ARG A 33 -3.83 9.24 -7.21
CA ARG A 33 -4.61 10.28 -7.90
C ARG A 33 -5.48 11.08 -6.94
N SER A 34 -5.99 10.43 -5.91
CA SER A 34 -6.79 11.05 -4.86
C SER A 34 -6.09 10.97 -3.50
N LYS A 35 -6.34 12.00 -2.69
CA LYS A 35 -5.80 12.10 -1.33
C LYS A 35 -6.95 12.20 -0.35
N ASP A 36 -6.85 11.44 0.73
CA ASP A 36 -7.80 11.48 1.82
C ASP A 36 -7.53 12.68 2.71
N GLN A 37 -8.58 13.42 3.06
CA GLN A 37 -8.48 14.52 4.03
C GLN A 37 -8.20 14.02 5.45
N ARG A 38 -8.56 12.77 5.75
CA ARG A 38 -8.33 12.11 7.04
C ARG A 38 -7.81 10.71 6.82
N LYS A 39 -6.81 10.31 7.61
CA LYS A 39 -6.20 8.98 7.53
C LYS A 39 -6.88 8.04 8.50
N TRP A 40 -7.43 6.97 7.96
CA TRP A 40 -8.07 5.94 8.75
C TRP A 40 -7.01 5.01 9.30
N LEU A 41 -7.09 4.70 10.60
CA LEU A 41 -6.20 3.73 11.24
C LEU A 41 -6.27 2.38 10.52
N LEU A 42 -7.47 1.90 10.19
CA LEU A 42 -7.64 0.63 9.48
C LEU A 42 -6.80 0.56 8.19
N THR A 43 -6.76 1.62 7.39
CA THR A 43 -5.94 1.69 6.17
C THR A 43 -4.45 1.58 6.50
N GLN A 44 -3.98 2.26 7.56
CA GLN A 44 -2.57 2.22 7.93
C GLN A 44 -2.14 0.81 8.36
N TRP A 45 -2.95 0.18 9.21
CA TRP A 45 -2.70 -1.17 9.70
C TRP A 45 -2.73 -2.20 8.57
N ALA A 46 -3.74 -2.13 7.70
CA ALA A 46 -3.84 -3.02 6.55
C ALA A 46 -2.62 -2.90 5.62
N MET A 47 -2.18 -1.68 5.29
CA MET A 47 -1.00 -1.46 4.45
C MET A 47 0.24 -2.13 5.05
N ILE A 48 0.50 -1.93 6.34
CA ILE A 48 1.63 -2.54 7.04
C ILE A 48 1.53 -4.08 7.01
N GLU A 49 0.35 -4.64 7.28
CA GLU A 49 0.10 -6.08 7.24
C GLU A 49 0.42 -6.65 5.86
N MET A 50 -0.05 -6.01 4.78
CA MET A 50 0.19 -6.51 3.42
C MET A 50 1.67 -6.48 3.03
N TYR A 51 2.44 -5.45 3.44
CA TYR A 51 3.89 -5.45 3.23
C TYR A 51 4.59 -6.53 4.07
N ALA A 52 4.18 -6.73 5.32
CA ALA A 52 4.76 -7.74 6.19
C ALA A 52 4.55 -9.15 5.62
N VAL A 53 3.33 -9.43 5.14
CA VAL A 53 2.99 -10.71 4.48
C VAL A 53 3.84 -10.92 3.23
N LEU A 54 4.00 -9.92 2.36
CA LEU A 54 4.85 -10.05 1.17
C LEU A 54 6.34 -10.25 1.52
N ALA A 55 6.81 -9.67 2.63
CA ALA A 55 8.19 -9.84 3.08
C ALA A 55 8.46 -11.24 3.66
N ASP A 56 7.44 -11.87 4.26
CA ASP A 56 7.50 -13.23 4.81
C ASP A 56 7.37 -14.32 3.73
N MET A 57 6.66 -14.02 2.64
CA MET A 57 6.47 -14.90 1.47
C MET A 57 7.74 -15.13 0.61
N LYS A 58 8.94 -15.11 1.22
CA LYS A 58 10.22 -15.40 0.55
C LYS A 58 10.26 -16.76 -0.14
#